data_AF-A0A7S3ZZH5-F1
#
_entry.id   AF-A0A7S3ZZH5-F1
#
_cell.length_a   1.000
_cell.length_b   1.000
_cell.length_c   1.000
_cell.angle_alpha   90.00
_cell.angle_beta   90.00
_cell.angle_gamma   90.00
#
_symmetry.space_group_name_H-M   'P 1'
#
loop_
_entity.id
_entity.type
_entity.pdbx_description
1 polymer ?
#
loop_
_entity_poly.entity_id
_entity_poly.type
_entity_poly.pdbx_seq_one_letter_code
_entity_poly.pdbx_strand_id
1 'polypeptide(L)'
;MGFAATYVKASCAIFGVYGVMMLLNPGGMVTDHWDIASTPEMEFWIRGHAVTIFCEVFLMMNVETAVAAKAALAASVGIGILYPWNARFGYLTPNLPLKYPMHYVPEGLMLALSLAGAVAVQEAPEKKRR
;
A
#
# COMPACT_ATOMS: atom_id res chain seq x y z
N MET A 1 -12.79 -17.78 -9.36
CA MET A 1 -12.79 -16.64 -8.41
C MET A 1 -12.94 -15.39 -9.27
N GLY A 2 -13.88 -14.47 -8.96
CA GLY A 2 -14.01 -13.21 -9.71
C GLY A 2 -12.74 -12.37 -9.60
N PHE A 3 -12.49 -11.47 -10.55
CA PHE A 3 -11.26 -10.67 -10.56
C PHE A 3 -11.17 -9.76 -9.32
N ALA A 4 -12.27 -9.21 -8.83
CA ALA A 4 -12.33 -8.46 -7.58
C ALA A 4 -11.88 -9.27 -6.35
N ALA A 5 -12.26 -10.54 -6.26
CA ALA A 5 -11.83 -11.40 -5.16
C ALA A 5 -10.33 -11.76 -5.27
N THR A 6 -9.81 -11.94 -6.49
CA THR A 6 -8.37 -12.10 -6.72
C THR A 6 -7.61 -10.83 -6.34
N TYR A 7 -8.10 -9.66 -6.72
CA TYR A 7 -7.52 -8.36 -6.39
C TYR A 7 -7.45 -8.13 -4.87
N VAL A 8 -8.53 -8.40 -4.14
CA VAL A 8 -8.54 -8.28 -2.68
C VAL A 8 -7.49 -9.19 -2.04
N LYS A 9 -7.41 -10.46 -2.47
CA LYS A 9 -6.41 -11.40 -1.94
C LYS A 9 -4.98 -10.97 -2.25
N ALA A 10 -4.73 -10.49 -3.46
CA ALA A 10 -3.42 -9.96 -3.85
C ALA A 10 -3.05 -8.74 -3.00
N SER A 11 -4.00 -7.81 -2.79
CA SER A 11 -3.80 -6.62 -1.96
C SER A 11 -3.52 -7.00 -0.50
N CYS A 12 -4.29 -7.93 0.08
CA CYS A 12 -4.03 -8.46 1.41
C CYS A 12 -2.64 -9.09 1.54
N ALA A 13 -2.21 -9.86 0.54
CA ALA A 13 -0.88 -10.48 0.55
C ALA A 13 0.23 -9.41 0.47
N ILE A 14 0.11 -8.45 -0.45
CA ILE A 14 1.11 -7.39 -0.64
C ILE A 14 1.20 -6.51 0.61
N PHE A 15 0.08 -5.97 1.08
CA PHE A 15 0.07 -5.14 2.29
C PHE A 15 0.48 -5.94 3.52
N GLY A 16 0.08 -7.20 3.63
CA GLY A 16 0.52 -8.10 4.71
C GLY A 16 2.04 -8.29 4.72
N VAL A 17 2.67 -8.55 3.57
CA VAL A 17 4.13 -8.68 3.44
C VAL A 17 4.82 -7.38 3.81
N TYR A 18 4.33 -6.24 3.30
CA TYR A 18 4.86 -4.93 3.67
C TYR A 18 4.71 -4.66 5.18
N GLY A 19 3.59 -5.01 5.80
CA GLY A 19 3.39 -4.92 7.25
C GLY A 19 4.40 -5.77 8.03
N VAL A 20 4.69 -6.99 7.56
CA VAL A 20 5.76 -7.83 8.15
C VAL A 20 7.13 -7.18 7.99
N MET A 21 7.43 -6.62 6.82
CA MET A 21 8.71 -5.90 6.60
C MET A 21 8.83 -4.66 7.48
N MET A 22 7.76 -3.87 7.62
CA MET A 22 7.71 -2.73 8.54
C MET A 22 7.93 -3.17 9.99
N LEU A 23 7.44 -4.33 10.39
CA LEU A 23 7.63 -4.86 11.74
C LEU A 23 9.04 -5.45 11.94
N LEU A 24 9.58 -6.20 10.99
CA LEU A 24 10.82 -6.97 11.21
C LEU A 24 12.07 -6.25 10.69
N ASN A 25 11.95 -5.45 9.64
CA ASN A 25 13.03 -4.74 8.99
C ASN A 25 12.64 -3.28 8.61
N PRO A 26 12.26 -2.44 9.58
CA PRO A 26 11.89 -1.05 9.29
C PRO A 26 13.04 -0.21 8.76
N GLY A 27 14.30 -0.52 9.10
CA GLY A 27 15.45 0.17 8.56
C GLY A 27 15.60 -0.05 7.05
N GLY A 28 15.39 -1.29 6.59
CA GLY A 28 15.35 -1.61 5.16
C GLY A 28 14.27 -0.84 4.40
N MET A 29 13.09 -0.64 5.01
CA MET A 29 12.02 0.17 4.43
C MET A 29 12.46 1.61 4.10
N VAL A 30 13.48 2.12 4.81
CA VAL A 30 14.10 3.41 4.51
C VAL A 30 15.22 3.25 3.49
N THR A 31 16.24 2.46 3.81
CA THR A 31 17.49 2.42 3.06
C THR A 31 17.38 1.77 1.68
N ASP A 32 16.30 1.02 1.43
CA ASP A 32 16.05 0.42 0.12
C ASP A 32 15.53 1.46 -0.89
N HIS A 33 14.86 2.51 -0.43
CA HIS A 33 14.18 3.47 -1.29
C HIS A 33 14.77 4.88 -1.26
N TRP A 34 15.62 5.18 -0.29
CA TRP A 34 16.26 6.48 -0.12
C TRP A 34 17.76 6.35 0.18
N ASP A 35 18.55 7.33 -0.27
CA ASP A 35 19.97 7.49 0.06
C ASP A 35 20.14 8.27 1.37
N ILE A 36 19.51 7.77 2.43
CA ILE A 36 19.64 8.28 3.81
C ILE A 36 19.80 7.13 4.79
N ALA A 37 20.41 7.41 5.94
CA ALA A 37 20.44 6.48 7.04
C ALA A 37 19.05 6.35 7.67
N SER A 38 18.68 5.13 8.05
CA SER A 38 17.56 4.89 8.95
C SER A 38 17.90 5.43 10.35
N THR A 39 16.94 6.10 10.99
CA THR A 39 17.07 6.55 12.38
C THR A 39 16.12 5.77 13.30
N PRO A 40 16.42 5.65 14.61
CA PRO A 40 15.53 4.96 15.55
C PRO A 40 14.09 5.51 15.57
N GLU A 41 13.91 6.82 15.38
CA GLU A 41 12.60 7.45 15.33
C GLU A 41 11.81 7.05 14.09
N MET A 42 12.47 6.98 12.92
CA MET A 42 11.85 6.49 11.70
C MET A 42 11.40 5.03 11.88
N GLU A 43 12.27 4.19 12.43
CA GLU A 43 11.96 2.78 12.65
C GLU A 43 10.82 2.59 13.65
N PHE A 44 10.76 3.40 14.71
CA PHE A 44 9.65 3.41 15.67
C PHE A 44 8.31 3.67 14.98
N TRP A 45 8.24 4.72 14.15
CA TRP A 45 7.01 5.07 13.43
C TRP A 45 6.62 4.00 12.39
N ILE A 46 7.59 3.44 11.67
CA ILE A 46 7.35 2.39 10.68
C ILE A 46 6.80 1.13 11.36
N ARG A 47 7.39 0.69 12.48
CA ARG A 47 6.87 -0.45 13.27
C ARG A 47 5.46 -0.19 13.78
N GLY A 48 5.19 1.03 14.25
CA GLY A 48 3.85 1.44 14.67
C GLY A 48 2.82 1.33 13.55
N HIS A 49 3.20 1.77 12.33
CA HIS A 49 2.33 1.70 11.16
C HIS A 49 2.01 0.27 10.70
N ALA A 50 2.89 -0.70 10.97
CA ALA A 50 2.64 -2.11 10.68
C ALA A 50 1.32 -2.60 11.32
N VAL A 51 0.99 -2.11 12.52
CA VAL A 51 -0.26 -2.48 13.22
C VAL A 51 -1.48 -2.06 12.41
N THR A 52 -1.49 -0.83 11.88
CA THR A 52 -2.62 -0.34 11.06
C THR A 52 -2.75 -1.12 9.75
N ILE A 53 -1.64 -1.52 9.14
CA ILE A 53 -1.63 -2.37 7.95
C ILE A 53 -2.20 -3.77 8.26
N PHE A 54 -1.82 -4.38 9.39
CA PHE A 54 -2.39 -5.66 9.80
C PHE A 54 -3.88 -5.58 10.12
N CYS A 55 -4.34 -4.50 10.75
CA CYS A 55 -5.76 -4.26 10.96
C CYS A 55 -6.52 -4.11 9.63
N GLU A 56 -5.96 -3.39 8.66
CA GLU A 56 -6.54 -3.25 7.32
C GLU A 56 -6.68 -4.60 6.63
N VAL A 57 -5.61 -5.40 6.59
CA VAL A 57 -5.60 -6.75 6.00
C VAL A 57 -6.62 -7.65 6.71
N PHE A 58 -6.65 -7.64 8.04
CA PHE A 58 -7.63 -8.38 8.82
C PHE A 58 -9.06 -7.99 8.44
N LEU A 59 -9.37 -6.70 8.37
CA LEU A 59 -10.70 -6.23 7.99
C LEU A 59 -11.05 -6.62 6.55
N MET A 60 -10.15 -6.43 5.59
CA MET A 60 -10.39 -6.80 4.18
C MET A 60 -10.63 -8.30 3.99
N MET A 61 -10.05 -9.15 4.84
CA MET A 61 -10.30 -10.59 4.84
C MET A 61 -11.66 -11.00 5.46
N ASN A 62 -12.31 -10.11 6.21
CA ASN A 62 -13.49 -10.42 7.01
C ASN A 62 -14.76 -9.66 6.58
N VAL A 63 -14.67 -8.79 5.57
CA VAL A 63 -15.82 -8.07 5.00
C VAL A 63 -16.18 -8.60 3.61
N GLU A 64 -17.32 -8.17 3.07
CA GLU A 64 -17.73 -8.53 1.72
C GLU A 64 -16.72 -8.04 0.67
N THR A 65 -16.47 -8.85 -0.37
CA THR A 65 -15.49 -8.55 -1.43
C THR A 65 -15.68 -7.17 -2.06
N ALA A 66 -16.92 -6.71 -2.25
CA ALA A 66 -17.19 -5.39 -2.82
C ALA A 66 -16.67 -4.25 -1.93
N VAL A 67 -16.82 -4.38 -0.61
CA VAL A 67 -16.31 -3.42 0.37
C VAL A 67 -14.79 -3.52 0.46
N ALA A 68 -14.25 -4.74 0.53
CA ALA A 68 -12.81 -4.96 0.57
C ALA A 68 -12.09 -4.42 -0.69
N ALA A 69 -12.67 -4.59 -1.88
CA ALA A 69 -12.10 -4.06 -3.12
C ALA A 69 -12.05 -2.53 -3.14
N LYS A 70 -13.08 -1.86 -2.60
CA LYS A 70 -13.09 -0.41 -2.44
C LYS A 70 -12.05 0.06 -1.43
N ALA A 71 -11.93 -0.64 -0.30
CA ALA A 71 -10.91 -0.34 0.71
C ALA A 71 -9.50 -0.49 0.15
N ALA A 72 -9.22 -1.61 -0.53
CA ALA A 72 -7.94 -1.86 -1.18
C ALA A 72 -7.61 -0.80 -2.25
N LEU A 73 -8.59 -0.39 -3.07
CA LEU A 73 -8.40 0.69 -4.05
C LEU A 73 -8.08 2.02 -3.36
N ALA A 74 -8.86 2.38 -2.33
CA ALA A 74 -8.65 3.62 -1.59
C ALA A 74 -7.27 3.65 -0.92
N ALA A 75 -6.87 2.56 -0.29
CA ALA A 75 -5.52 2.41 0.28
C ALA A 75 -4.44 2.49 -0.81
N SER A 76 -4.65 1.82 -1.94
CA SER A 76 -3.67 1.82 -3.04
C SER A 76 -3.42 3.21 -3.62
N VAL A 77 -4.49 3.95 -3.88
CA VAL A 77 -4.42 5.33 -4.39
C VAL A 77 -3.87 6.27 -3.32
N GLY A 78 -4.36 6.17 -2.09
CA GLY A 78 -3.93 7.02 -0.97
C GLY A 78 -2.44 6.87 -0.65
N ILE A 79 -1.97 5.62 -0.53
CA ILE A 79 -0.55 5.30 -0.33
C ILE A 79 0.25 5.76 -1.54
N GLY A 80 -0.19 5.44 -2.77
CA GLY A 80 0.51 5.84 -3.99
C GLY A 80 0.76 7.35 -4.05
N ILE A 81 -0.28 8.14 -3.78
CA ILE A 81 -0.20 9.60 -3.69
C ILE A 81 0.78 9.97 -2.58
N LEU A 82 0.48 9.65 -1.33
CA LEU A 82 1.22 10.20 -0.18
C LEU A 82 2.68 9.73 -0.06
N TYR A 83 3.02 8.55 -0.60
CA TYR A 83 4.34 7.94 -0.47
C TYR A 83 5.14 7.99 -1.78
N PRO A 84 5.14 6.97 -2.67
CA PRO A 84 6.10 6.91 -3.77
C PRO A 84 5.92 8.03 -4.80
N TRP A 85 4.68 8.45 -5.09
CA TRP A 85 4.48 9.52 -6.08
C TRP A 85 4.75 10.90 -5.49
N ASN A 86 4.42 11.16 -4.23
CA ASN A 86 4.87 12.37 -3.54
C ASN A 86 6.40 12.44 -3.53
N ALA A 87 7.08 11.33 -3.22
CA ALA A 87 8.53 11.32 -3.19
C ALA A 87 9.15 11.54 -4.58
N ARG A 88 8.60 10.92 -5.64
CA ARG A 88 9.03 11.13 -7.04
C ARG A 88 8.79 12.54 -7.57
N PHE A 89 7.59 13.07 -7.37
CA PHE A 89 7.17 14.33 -8.00
C PHE A 89 7.35 15.55 -7.09
N GLY A 90 7.59 15.34 -5.79
CA GLY A 90 7.95 16.38 -4.83
C GLY A 90 6.85 17.40 -4.52
N TYR A 91 5.57 17.04 -4.71
CA TYR A 91 4.47 18.01 -4.59
C TYR A 91 4.04 18.31 -3.14
N LEU A 92 4.37 17.47 -2.15
CA LEU A 92 4.28 17.79 -0.71
C LEU A 92 5.66 17.86 -0.05
N THR A 93 6.55 16.95 -0.43
CA THR A 93 7.90 16.83 0.17
C THR A 93 8.95 16.86 -0.94
N PRO A 94 9.41 18.05 -1.38
CA PRO A 94 10.34 18.17 -2.49
C PRO A 94 11.75 17.69 -2.14
N ASN A 95 12.50 17.27 -3.16
CA ASN A 95 13.92 16.94 -3.10
C ASN A 95 14.30 15.78 -2.14
N LEU A 96 13.44 14.78 -2.01
CA LEU A 96 13.82 13.55 -1.30
C LEU A 96 14.92 12.80 -2.07
N PRO A 97 15.96 12.27 -1.39
CA PRO A 97 17.08 11.60 -2.03
C PRO A 97 16.68 10.16 -2.42
N LEU A 98 15.97 10.02 -3.54
CA LEU A 98 15.46 8.73 -4.01
C LEU A 98 16.55 7.83 -4.56
N LYS A 99 16.46 6.54 -4.24
CA LYS A 99 17.38 5.51 -4.72
C LYS A 99 16.77 4.73 -5.89
N TYR A 100 17.20 5.04 -7.11
CA TYR A 100 16.82 4.27 -8.30
C TYR A 100 17.85 3.16 -8.59
N PRO A 101 17.41 1.97 -9.09
CA PRO A 101 16.07 1.64 -9.58
C PRO A 101 15.08 1.19 -8.50
N MET A 102 15.50 1.03 -7.25
CA MET A 102 14.65 0.46 -6.19
C MET A 102 13.38 1.27 -5.92
N HIS A 103 13.43 2.60 -6.07
CA HIS A 103 12.24 3.44 -5.90
C HIS A 103 11.17 3.22 -6.98
N TYR A 104 11.51 2.64 -8.15
CA TYR A 104 10.50 2.26 -9.16
C TYR A 104 9.57 1.15 -8.67
N VAL A 105 10.00 0.32 -7.71
CA VAL A 105 9.20 -0.79 -7.20
C VAL A 105 7.90 -0.30 -6.56
N PRO A 106 7.92 0.54 -5.50
CA PRO A 106 6.70 1.03 -4.89
C PRO A 106 5.89 1.92 -5.84
N GLU A 107 6.54 2.71 -6.72
CA GLU A 107 5.81 3.52 -7.71
C GLU A 107 4.96 2.66 -8.66
N GLY A 108 5.58 1.64 -9.25
CA GLY A 108 4.92 0.73 -10.19
C GLY A 108 3.90 -0.17 -9.51
N LEU A 109 4.21 -0.66 -8.31
CA LEU A 109 3.30 -1.47 -7.50
C LEU A 109 2.01 -0.72 -7.17
N MET A 110 2.12 0.51 -6.66
CA MET A 110 0.94 1.30 -6.32
C MET A 110 0.13 1.71 -7.56
N LEU A 111 0.79 1.94 -8.69
CA LEU A 111 0.10 2.22 -9.95
C LEU A 111 -0.70 1.00 -10.43
N ALA A 112 -0.06 -0.19 -10.42
CA ALA A 112 -0.70 -1.43 -10.82
C ALA A 112 -1.90 -1.77 -9.91
N LEU A 113 -1.74 -1.64 -8.58
CA LEU A 113 -2.83 -1.88 -7.63
C LEU A 113 -3.98 -0.86 -7.77
N SER A 114 -3.67 0.40 -8.06
CA SER A 114 -4.69 1.43 -8.29
C SER A 114 -5.51 1.16 -9.55
N LEU A 115 -4.85 0.82 -10.67
CA LEU A 115 -5.52 0.47 -11.92
C LEU A 115 -6.32 -0.83 -11.80
N ALA A 116 -5.75 -1.86 -11.20
CA ALA A 116 -6.44 -3.12 -10.95
C ALA A 116 -7.64 -2.93 -10.01
N GLY A 117 -7.51 -2.10 -8.97
CA GLY A 117 -8.59 -1.78 -8.06
C GLY A 117 -9.75 -1.06 -8.74
N ALA A 118 -9.47 -0.13 -9.66
CA ALA A 118 -10.51 0.54 -10.42
C ALA A 118 -11.36 -0.46 -11.23
N VAL A 119 -10.72 -1.44 -11.87
CA VAL A 119 -11.40 -2.52 -12.60
C VAL A 119 -12.16 -3.44 -11.65
N ALA A 120 -11.56 -3.81 -10.51
CA ALA A 120 -12.17 -4.69 -9.52
C ALA A 120 -13.45 -4.10 -8.90
N VAL A 121 -13.46 -2.80 -8.61
CA VAL A 121 -14.63 -2.11 -8.05
C VAL A 121 -15.78 -2.05 -9.06
N GLN A 122 -15.50 -1.96 -10.36
CA GLN A 122 -16.53 -2.01 -11.41
C GLN A 122 -17.17 -3.39 -11.55
N GLU A 123 -16.39 -4.47 -11.37
CA GLU A 123 -16.89 -5.85 -11.43
C GLU A 123 -17.76 -6.22 -10.22
N ALA A 124 -17.50 -5.63 -9.04
CA ALA A 124 -18.19 -5.95 -7.79
C ALA A 124 -19.09 -4.78 -7.31
N PRO A 125 -20.17 -4.43 -8.04
CA PRO A 125 -21.07 -3.37 -7.60
C PRO A 125 -21.78 -3.78 -6.30
N GLU A 126 -21.89 -2.83 -5.37
CA GLU A 126 -22.60 -3.03 -4.10
C GLU A 126 -24.04 -3.47 -4.37
N LYS A 127 -24.49 -4.50 -3.63
CA LYS A 127 -25.93 -4.75 -3.52
C LYS A 127 -26.55 -3.58 -2.78
N LYS A 128 -27.41 -2.80 -3.45
CA LYS A 128 -28.24 -1.79 -2.79
C LYS A 128 -28.97 -2.47 -1.62
N ARG A 129 -28.66 -2.07 -0.39
CA ARG A 129 -29.46 -2.46 0.78
C ARG A 129 -30.88 -1.93 0.54
N ARG A 130 -31.83 -2.86 0.45
CA ARG A 130 -33.26 -2.54 0.46
C ARG A 130 -33.68 -2.15 1.86
#